data_AF-A0A1Y1LXI5-F1
#
_entry.id   AF-A0A1Y1LXI5-F1
#
_cell.length_a   1.000
_cell.length_b   1.000
_cell.length_c   1.000
_cell.angle_alpha   90.00
_cell.angle_beta   90.00
_cell.angle_gamma   90.00
#
_symmetry.space_group_name_H-M   'P 1'
#
loop_
_entity.id
_entity.type
_entity.pdbx_description
1 polymer ?
#
loop_
_entity_poly.entity_id
_entity_poly.type
_entity_poly.pdbx_seq_one_letter_code
_entity_poly.pdbx_strand_id
1 'polypeptide(L)'
;AARIYGASLQPWVNLGIWELRSGLEEPPEDRPNAKDTRIATAYEWIVHAGKELYANGRQAQKLDAMEQRALKPGSLLKIEASGLSNDRWNFWRERIGVLGATAGSGAAKEKAQKALETMKEIEGN
;
A
#
# COMPACT_ATOMS: atom_id res chain seq x y z
N ALA A 1 -10.53 8.72 0.70
CA ALA A 1 -9.96 8.26 -0.59
C ALA A 1 -10.13 6.75 -0.78
N ALA A 2 -9.52 5.91 0.07
CA ALA A 2 -9.57 4.44 -0.04
C ALA A 2 -10.97 3.86 -0.29
N ARG A 3 -11.97 4.23 0.53
CA ARG A 3 -13.37 3.77 0.37
C ARG A 3 -14.01 4.18 -0.97
N ILE A 4 -13.69 5.37 -1.49
CA ILE A 4 -14.24 5.88 -2.76
C ILE A 4 -13.63 5.10 -3.93
N TYR A 5 -12.30 4.92 -3.91
CA TYR A 5 -11.60 4.14 -4.92
C TYR A 5 -12.01 2.67 -4.90
N GLY A 6 -12.08 2.06 -3.70
CA GLY A 6 -12.46 0.66 -3.54
C GLY A 6 -13.92 0.34 -3.86
N ALA A 7 -14.80 1.36 -3.84
CA ALA A 7 -16.17 1.27 -4.35
C ALA A 7 -16.25 1.54 -5.87
N SER A 8 -15.10 1.66 -6.56
CA SER A 8 -14.97 1.97 -7.98
C SER A 8 -15.69 3.26 -8.40
N LEU A 9 -15.90 4.19 -7.46
CA LEU A 9 -16.62 5.45 -7.71
C LEU A 9 -15.73 6.50 -8.38
N GLN A 10 -14.40 6.40 -8.23
CA GLN A 10 -13.41 7.26 -8.88
C GLN A 10 -12.14 6.47 -9.21
N PRO A 11 -11.50 6.68 -10.38
CA PRO A 11 -10.33 5.92 -10.83
C PRO A 11 -9.00 6.40 -10.23
N TRP A 12 -9.01 7.15 -9.12
CA TRP A 12 -7.86 7.87 -8.56
C TRP A 12 -6.83 6.97 -7.85
N VAL A 13 -6.29 5.99 -8.57
CA VAL A 13 -5.28 5.04 -8.08
C VAL A 13 -3.99 5.76 -7.62
N ASN A 14 -3.68 6.91 -8.21
CA ASN A 14 -2.48 7.70 -7.88
C ASN A 14 -2.40 8.04 -6.39
N LEU A 15 -3.52 8.39 -5.76
CA LEU A 15 -3.56 8.68 -4.32
C LEU A 15 -3.23 7.43 -3.49
N GLY A 16 -3.73 6.26 -3.91
CA GLY A 16 -3.41 4.99 -3.25
C GLY A 16 -1.93 4.67 -3.32
N ILE A 17 -1.35 4.81 -4.52
CA ILE A 17 0.08 4.59 -4.73
C ILE A 17 0.91 5.59 -3.91
N TRP A 18 0.56 6.87 -3.87
CA TRP A 18 1.34 7.87 -3.14
C TRP A 18 1.33 7.67 -1.63
N GLU A 19 0.16 7.39 -1.05
CA GLU A 19 0.00 7.14 0.38
C GLU A 19 0.72 5.84 0.80
N LEU A 20 0.56 4.76 0.03
CA LEU A 20 1.23 3.49 0.29
C LEU A 20 2.74 3.60 0.06
N ARG A 21 3.20 4.36 -0.94
CA ARG A 21 4.63 4.64 -1.15
C ARG A 21 5.22 5.37 0.05
N SER A 22 4.59 6.45 0.50
CA SER A 22 5.06 7.21 1.67
C SER A 22 5.07 6.34 2.94
N GLY A 23 4.04 5.52 3.13
CA GLY A 23 3.92 4.69 4.33
C GLY A 23 4.83 3.47 4.34
N LEU A 24 4.95 2.78 3.22
CA LEU A 24 5.54 1.44 3.12
C LEU A 24 6.81 1.38 2.29
N GLU A 25 7.04 2.30 1.35
CA GLU A 25 8.21 2.28 0.46
C GLU A 25 9.30 3.28 0.86
N GLU A 26 9.07 4.08 1.90
CA GLU A 26 10.06 4.99 2.48
C GLU A 26 10.44 4.58 3.92
N PRO A 27 11.64 4.91 4.40
CA PRO A 27 12.00 4.69 5.80
C PRO A 27 11.08 5.50 6.72
N PRO A 28 10.68 4.98 7.90
CA PRO A 28 9.94 5.73 8.90
C PRO A 28 10.64 7.05 9.23
N GLU A 29 9.86 8.12 9.32
CA GLU A 29 10.36 9.37 9.89
C GLU A 29 10.75 9.15 11.35
N ASP A 30 11.82 9.83 11.78
CA ASP A 30 12.27 9.81 13.18
C ASP A 30 11.41 10.76 14.03
N ARG A 31 10.14 10.38 14.21
CA ARG A 31 9.18 11.08 15.07
C ARG A 31 8.28 10.11 15.81
N PRO A 32 7.78 10.49 17.00
CA PRO A 32 6.81 9.67 17.74
C PRO A 32 5.62 9.29 16.85
N ASN A 33 5.17 8.04 16.95
CA ASN A 33 3.99 7.50 16.26
C ASN A 33 4.05 7.47 14.71
N ALA A 34 5.20 7.75 14.08
CA ALA A 34 5.34 7.66 12.63
C ALA A 34 4.97 6.27 12.12
N LYS A 35 5.43 5.20 12.79
CA LYS A 35 5.12 3.82 12.44
C LYS A 35 3.63 3.53 12.53
N ASP A 36 2.99 3.89 13.65
CA ASP A 36 1.57 3.64 13.89
C ASP A 36 0.68 4.37 12.87
N THR A 37 1.06 5.59 12.50
CA THR A 37 0.37 6.36 11.46
C THR A 37 0.47 5.67 10.10
N ARG A 38 1.65 5.18 9.73
CA ARG A 38 1.87 4.45 8.47
C ARG A 38 1.11 3.14 8.42
N ILE A 39 1.06 2.41 9.53
CA ILE A 39 0.24 1.21 9.65
C ILE A 39 -1.24 1.54 9.48
N ALA A 40 -1.72 2.63 10.10
CA ALA A 40 -3.11 3.07 9.96
C ALA A 40 -3.45 3.44 8.51
N THR A 41 -2.58 4.18 7.82
CA THR A 41 -2.76 4.50 6.40
C THR A 41 -2.79 3.25 5.52
N ALA A 42 -1.84 2.33 5.73
CA ALA A 42 -1.80 1.08 4.98
C ALA A 42 -3.06 0.23 5.23
N TYR A 43 -3.49 0.13 6.49
CA TYR A 43 -4.73 -0.55 6.87
C TYR A 43 -5.94 0.00 6.11
N GLU A 44 -6.13 1.32 6.08
CA GLU A 44 -7.28 1.92 5.40
C GLU A 44 -7.29 1.59 3.90
N TRP A 45 -6.14 1.66 3.23
CA TRP A 45 -6.04 1.33 1.81
C TRP A 45 -6.21 -0.16 1.53
N ILE A 46 -5.59 -1.04 2.31
CA ILE A 46 -5.70 -2.48 2.10
C ILE A 46 -7.12 -2.97 2.38
N VAL A 47 -7.73 -2.56 3.50
CA VAL A 47 -9.06 -3.05 3.89
C VAL A 47 -10.16 -2.53 2.97
N HIS A 48 -10.08 -1.27 2.55
CA HIS A 48 -11.16 -0.66 1.77
C HIS A 48 -10.94 -0.67 0.27
N ALA A 49 -9.69 -0.80 -0.19
CA ALA A 49 -9.34 -0.70 -1.60
C ALA A 49 -8.44 -1.85 -2.09
N GLY A 50 -8.04 -2.78 -1.22
CA GLY A 50 -7.08 -3.84 -1.55
C GLY A 50 -7.51 -4.70 -2.74
N LYS A 51 -8.80 -5.03 -2.86
CA LYS A 51 -9.32 -5.82 -4.00
C LYS A 51 -9.07 -5.11 -5.34
N GLU A 52 -9.45 -3.84 -5.43
CA GLU A 52 -9.27 -3.03 -6.64
C GLU A 52 -7.78 -2.78 -6.93
N LEU A 53 -6.98 -2.49 -5.91
CA LEU A 53 -5.52 -2.33 -6.05
C LEU A 53 -4.87 -3.61 -6.59
N TYR A 54 -5.23 -4.77 -6.04
CA TYR A 54 -4.68 -6.06 -6.44
C TYR A 54 -5.13 -6.45 -7.86
N ALA A 55 -6.41 -6.26 -8.19
CA ALA A 55 -6.93 -6.50 -9.53
C ALA A 55 -6.22 -5.62 -10.58
N ASN A 56 -6.08 -4.32 -10.29
CA ASN A 56 -5.45 -3.37 -11.21
C ASN A 56 -3.94 -3.56 -11.35
N GLY A 57 -3.25 -4.07 -10.31
CA GLY A 57 -1.82 -4.41 -10.36
C GLY A 57 -1.49 -5.63 -11.21
N ARG A 58 -2.49 -6.45 -11.56
CA ARG A 58 -2.35 -7.59 -12.48
C ARG A 58 -2.69 -7.26 -13.93
N GLN A 59 -3.25 -6.09 -14.19
CA GLN A 59 -3.56 -5.64 -15.54
C GLN A 59 -2.33 -4.95 -16.15
N ALA A 60 -2.16 -5.09 -17.47
CA ALA A 60 -1.10 -4.36 -18.17
C ALA A 60 -1.43 -2.85 -18.16
N GLN A 61 -0.64 -2.07 -17.43
CA GLN A 61 -0.79 -0.62 -17.35
C GLN A 61 0.07 0.06 -18.42
N LYS A 62 -0.54 0.86 -19.29
CA LYS A 62 0.17 1.77 -20.18
C LYS A 62 0.24 3.14 -19.51
N LEU A 63 1.36 3.41 -18.86
CA LEU A 63 1.62 4.70 -18.24
C LEU A 63 2.35 5.62 -19.21
N ASP A 64 1.88 6.86 -19.34
CA ASP A 64 2.62 7.89 -20.06
C ASP A 64 3.89 8.32 -19.29
N ALA A 65 4.73 9.16 -19.91
CA ALA A 65 5.99 9.60 -19.30
C ALA A 65 5.81 10.40 -18.00
N MET A 66 4.69 11.10 -17.84
CA MET A 66 4.36 11.85 -16.63
C MET A 66 3.92 10.89 -15.52
N GLU A 67 3.04 9.94 -15.83
CA GLU A 67 2.56 8.91 -14.91
C GLU A 67 3.69 8.00 -14.44
N GLN A 68 4.58 7.59 -15.35
CA GLN A 68 5.78 6.83 -14.99
C GLN A 68 6.62 7.57 -13.94
N ARG A 69 6.82 8.89 -14.09
CA ARG A 69 7.54 9.67 -13.07
C ARG A 69 6.74 9.82 -11.77
N ALA A 70 5.45 10.10 -11.86
CA ALA A 70 4.60 10.36 -10.70
C ALA A 70 4.40 9.11 -9.83
N LEU A 71 4.39 7.92 -10.44
CA LEU A 71 4.07 6.64 -9.81
C LEU A 71 5.28 5.75 -9.59
N LYS A 72 6.50 6.33 -9.62
CA LYS A 72 7.74 5.62 -9.30
C LYS A 72 7.68 4.93 -7.93
N PRO A 73 8.41 3.81 -7.74
CA PRO A 73 8.67 3.22 -6.44
C PRO A 73 9.36 4.21 -5.49
N GLY A 74 9.10 4.03 -4.19
CA GLY A 74 9.81 4.70 -3.11
C GLY A 74 11.19 4.07 -2.87
N SER A 75 12.00 4.73 -2.05
CA SER A 75 13.42 4.43 -1.92
C SER A 75 13.75 3.01 -1.43
N LEU A 76 12.83 2.35 -0.71
CA LEU A 76 13.04 1.00 -0.18
C LEU A 76 12.59 -0.12 -1.13
N LEU A 77 11.83 0.20 -2.18
CA LEU A 77 11.40 -0.76 -3.19
C LEU A 77 12.29 -0.66 -4.43
N LYS A 78 13.10 -1.68 -4.70
CA LYS A 78 14.08 -1.69 -5.79
C LYS A 78 13.56 -2.40 -7.03
N ILE A 79 12.63 -1.76 -7.73
CA ILE A 79 12.08 -2.22 -9.02
C ILE A 79 12.13 -1.07 -10.04
N GLU A 80 12.12 -1.41 -11.33
CA GLU A 80 12.05 -0.42 -12.41
C GLU A 80 10.60 -0.02 -12.75
N ALA A 81 9.66 -0.95 -12.55
CA ALA A 81 8.26 -0.74 -12.90
C ALA A 81 7.61 0.36 -12.04
N SER A 82 6.95 1.32 -12.71
CA SER A 82 6.11 2.33 -12.07
C SER A 82 4.65 1.87 -12.04
N GLY A 83 3.82 2.48 -11.20
CA GLY A 83 2.40 2.09 -11.08
C GLY A 83 2.17 0.89 -10.16
N LEU A 84 1.05 0.21 -10.33
CA LEU A 84 0.76 -1.00 -9.56
C LEU A 84 1.45 -2.21 -10.21
N SER A 85 1.94 -3.13 -9.39
CA SER A 85 2.49 -4.39 -9.84
C SER A 85 2.40 -5.44 -8.72
N ASN A 86 2.54 -6.71 -9.10
CA ASN A 86 2.62 -7.81 -8.12
C ASN A 86 3.81 -7.65 -7.18
N ASP A 87 4.97 -7.21 -7.69
CA ASP A 87 6.17 -6.98 -6.87
C ASP A 87 5.91 -5.93 -5.80
N ARG A 88 5.23 -4.85 -6.18
CA ARG A 88 4.86 -3.76 -5.27
C ARG A 88 3.83 -4.20 -4.23
N TRP A 89 2.83 -4.99 -4.62
CA TRP A 89 1.86 -5.58 -3.69
C TRP A 89 2.54 -6.50 -2.66
N ASN A 90 3.41 -7.39 -3.12
CA ASN A 90 4.17 -8.31 -2.26
C ASN A 90 5.04 -7.54 -1.27
N PHE A 91 5.74 -6.51 -1.75
CA PHE A 91 6.55 -5.65 -0.91
C PHE A 91 5.72 -4.92 0.15
N TRP A 92 4.54 -4.39 -0.20
CA TRP A 92 3.65 -3.77 0.78
C TRP A 92 3.24 -4.75 1.89
N ARG A 93 2.89 -5.99 1.52
CA ARG A 93 2.56 -7.04 2.50
C ARG A 93 3.71 -7.30 3.46
N GLU A 94 4.93 -7.49 2.94
CA GLU A 94 6.13 -7.69 3.76
C GLU A 94 6.38 -6.50 4.70
N ARG A 95 6.23 -5.28 4.19
CA ARG A 95 6.46 -4.06 4.98
C ARG A 95 5.42 -3.83 6.06
N ILE A 96 4.16 -4.17 5.82
CA ILE A 96 3.13 -4.16 6.87
C ILE A 96 3.50 -5.16 7.97
N GLY A 97 4.01 -6.34 7.62
CA GLY A 97 4.51 -7.33 8.59
C GLY A 97 5.65 -6.79 9.45
N VAL A 98 6.68 -6.19 8.83
CA VAL A 98 7.83 -5.60 9.54
C VAL A 98 7.39 -4.46 10.46
N LEU A 99 6.53 -3.56 9.98
CA LEU A 99 6.03 -2.44 10.77
C LEU A 99 5.15 -2.93 11.94
N GLY A 100 4.27 -3.90 11.68
CA GLY A 100 3.39 -4.49 12.70
C GLY A 100 4.15 -5.21 13.83
N ALA A 101 5.26 -5.88 13.49
CA ALA A 101 6.12 -6.54 14.48
C ALA A 101 6.83 -5.56 15.43
N THR A 102 7.03 -4.32 15.00
CA THR A 102 7.71 -3.25 15.77
C THR A 102 6.82 -2.05 16.04
N ALA A 103 5.49 -2.27 16.02
CA ALA A 103 4.49 -1.23 16.24
C ALA A 103 4.56 -0.65 17.65
N GLY A 104 4.26 0.64 17.80
CA GLY A 104 4.33 1.35 19.08
C GLY A 104 3.12 1.09 19.98
N SER A 105 2.01 0.61 19.41
CA SER A 105 0.76 0.34 20.15
C SER A 105 0.09 -0.99 19.75
N GLY A 106 -0.72 -1.52 20.67
CA GLY A 106 -1.56 -2.70 20.41
C GLY A 106 -2.54 -2.47 19.25
N ALA A 107 -3.17 -1.29 19.18
CA ALA A 107 -4.08 -0.94 18.10
C ALA A 107 -3.38 -0.90 16.73
N ALA A 108 -2.12 -0.45 16.66
CA ALA A 108 -1.35 -0.52 15.44
C ALA A 108 -1.02 -1.97 15.06
N LYS A 109 -0.67 -2.82 16.04
CA LYS A 109 -0.43 -4.25 15.79
C LYS A 109 -1.67 -4.96 15.24
N GLU A 110 -2.85 -4.70 15.80
CA GLU A 110 -4.13 -5.25 15.33
C GLU A 110 -4.46 -4.79 13.90
N LYS A 111 -4.25 -3.50 13.58
CA LYS A 111 -4.44 -2.98 12.23
C LYS A 111 -3.50 -3.63 11.23
N ALA A 112 -2.22 -3.80 11.57
CA ALA A 112 -1.27 -4.49 10.72
C ALA A 112 -1.70 -5.95 10.47
N GLN A 113 -2.10 -6.67 11.52
CA GLN A 113 -2.59 -8.04 11.40
C GLN A 113 -3.82 -8.12 10.49
N LYS A 114 -4.83 -7.25 10.70
CA LYS A 114 -6.04 -7.26 9.89
C LYS A 114 -5.78 -6.94 8.42
N ALA A 115 -4.84 -6.02 8.15
CA ALA A 115 -4.42 -5.72 6.78
C ALA A 115 -3.79 -6.96 6.13
N LEU A 116 -2.88 -7.67 6.82
CA LEU A 116 -2.25 -8.89 6.30
C LEU A 116 -3.26 -10.03 6.05
N GLU A 117 -4.20 -10.24 6.96
CA GLU A 117 -5.30 -11.20 6.78
C GLU A 117 -6.12 -10.86 5.54
N THR A 118 -6.45 -9.57 5.35
CA THR A 118 -7.20 -9.10 4.18
C THR A 118 -6.42 -9.32 2.88
N MET A 119 -5.10 -9.04 2.87
CA MET A 119 -4.28 -9.31 1.67
C MET A 119 -4.26 -10.80 1.34
N LYS A 120 -4.14 -11.68 2.36
CA LYS A 120 -4.19 -13.13 2.17
C LYS A 120 -5.54 -13.61 1.60
N GLU A 121 -6.65 -13.05 2.09
CA GLU A 121 -7.98 -13.33 1.56
C GLU A 121 -8.13 -12.88 0.09
N ILE A 122 -7.56 -11.72 -0.26
CA ILE A 122 -7.57 -11.20 -1.63
C ILE A 122 -6.73 -12.07 -2.58
N GLU A 123 -5.57 -12.54 -2.11
CA GLU A 123 -4.65 -13.40 -2.88
C GLU A 123 -5.21 -14.82 -3.11
N GLY A 124 -6.02 -15.32 -2.18
CA GLY A 124 -6.61 -16.65 -2.24
C GLY A 124 -7.90 -16.77 -3.06
N ASN A 125 -8.45 -15.63 -3.54
CA ASN A 125 -9.64 -15.56 -4.39
C ASN A 125 -9.27 -15.30 -5.86
#